data_AF-A0A173U5G0-F1
#
_entry.id   AF-A0A173U5G0-F1
#
_cell.length_a   1.000
_cell.length_b   1.000
_cell.length_c   1.000
_cell.angle_alpha   90.00
_cell.angle_beta   90.00
_cell.angle_gamma   90.00
#
_symmetry.space_group_name_H-M   'P 1'
#
loop_
_entity.id
_entity.type
_entity.pdbx_description
1 polymer ?
#
loop_
_entity_poly.entity_id
_entity_poly.type
_entity_poly.pdbx_seq_one_letter_code
_entity_poly.pdbx_strand_id
1 'polypeptide(L)'
;MKGFPKVLKTKEDYYNCLAMVASGELAAADLLAKIESAENQRYIECGVAAVEEEKKAVTVYYCDEAAVGMKFVAGDVSGTVQGVTHIQTDEAAAAGEAGNDRTALTLSKAVKAGCKVIALERTDTVAGMTTDDIAALKGVLKQYE
;
A
#
# COMPACT_ATOMS: atom_id res chain seq x y z
N MET A 1 -22.28 -0.01 -11.85
CA MET A 1 -23.07 -0.35 -10.65
C MET A 1 -24.19 0.68 -10.52
N LYS A 2 -25.46 0.28 -10.58
CA LYS A 2 -26.60 1.18 -10.37
C LYS A 2 -26.80 1.32 -8.86
N GLY A 3 -26.92 2.54 -8.34
CA GLY A 3 -27.12 2.79 -6.90
C GLY A 3 -25.83 2.96 -6.07
N PHE A 4 -24.67 2.46 -6.55
CA PHE A 4 -23.41 2.63 -5.80
C PHE A 4 -22.90 4.08 -5.85
N PRO A 5 -22.56 4.71 -4.70
CA PRO A 5 -22.01 6.06 -4.68
C PRO A 5 -20.72 6.17 -5.50
N LYS A 6 -20.61 7.25 -6.28
CA LYS A 6 -19.43 7.47 -7.13
C LYS A 6 -18.15 7.74 -6.34
N VAL A 7 -18.28 8.32 -5.14
CA VAL A 7 -17.15 8.71 -4.30
C VAL A 7 -17.49 8.39 -2.84
N LEU A 8 -16.58 7.70 -2.16
CA LEU A 8 -16.62 7.44 -0.71
C LEU A 8 -15.42 8.18 -0.10
N LYS A 9 -15.67 9.17 0.76
CA LYS A 9 -14.62 10.03 1.33
C LYS A 9 -14.45 9.86 2.83
N THR A 10 -15.50 9.39 3.50
CA THR A 10 -15.57 9.31 4.95
C THR A 10 -15.89 7.90 5.40
N LYS A 11 -15.51 7.58 6.63
CA LYS A 11 -15.88 6.34 7.33
C LYS A 11 -17.39 6.10 7.25
N GLU A 12 -18.20 7.13 7.45
CA GLU A 12 -19.67 7.04 7.39
C GLU A 12 -20.19 6.62 6.01
N ASP A 13 -19.55 7.08 4.92
CA ASP A 13 -19.94 6.67 3.56
C ASP A 13 -19.84 5.14 3.38
N TYR A 14 -18.81 4.51 3.95
CA TYR A 14 -18.64 3.05 3.89
C TYR A 14 -19.68 2.30 4.72
N TYR A 15 -20.03 2.80 5.91
CA TYR A 15 -21.10 2.21 6.71
C TYR A 15 -22.49 2.39 6.08
N ASN A 16 -22.72 3.50 5.40
CA ASN A 16 -23.95 3.71 4.63
C ASN A 16 -24.04 2.71 3.47
N CYS A 17 -22.94 2.45 2.76
CA CYS A 17 -22.91 1.39 1.75
C CYS A 17 -23.15 0.00 2.37
N LEU A 18 -22.62 -0.28 3.56
CA LEU A 18 -22.90 -1.54 4.26
C LEU A 18 -24.40 -1.69 4.57
N ALA A 19 -25.07 -0.61 4.98
CA ALA A 19 -26.52 -0.63 5.18
C ALA A 19 -27.29 -0.92 3.88
N MET A 20 -26.83 -0.38 2.74
CA MET A 20 -27.40 -0.70 1.42
C MET A 20 -27.16 -2.16 1.01
N VAL A 21 -26.02 -2.75 1.40
CA VAL A 21 -25.81 -4.20 1.23
C VAL A 21 -26.81 -4.98 2.07
N ALA A 22 -27.02 -4.57 3.32
CA ALA A 22 -27.97 -5.21 4.22
C ALA A 22 -29.42 -5.14 3.72
N SER A 23 -29.80 -4.06 3.02
CA SER A 23 -31.13 -3.92 2.41
C SER A 23 -31.27 -4.61 1.05
N GLY A 24 -30.19 -5.20 0.52
CA GLY A 24 -30.17 -5.83 -0.81
C GLY A 24 -30.12 -4.85 -1.98
N GLU A 25 -29.91 -3.55 -1.72
CA GLU A 25 -29.78 -2.52 -2.73
C GLU A 25 -28.38 -2.48 -3.37
N LEU A 26 -27.39 -3.12 -2.74
CA LEU A 26 -26.02 -3.20 -3.19
C LEU A 26 -25.43 -4.61 -3.01
N ALA A 27 -24.63 -5.08 -3.96
CA ALA A 27 -23.90 -6.32 -3.83
C ALA A 27 -22.73 -6.19 -2.83
N ALA A 28 -22.58 -7.15 -1.92
CA ALA A 28 -21.47 -7.17 -0.96
C ALA A 28 -20.11 -7.12 -1.65
N ALA A 29 -19.95 -7.84 -2.77
CA ALA A 29 -18.73 -7.86 -3.57
C ALA A 29 -18.34 -6.48 -4.13
N ASP A 30 -19.31 -5.65 -4.52
CA ASP A 30 -19.05 -4.30 -5.03
C ASP A 30 -18.48 -3.40 -3.92
N LEU A 31 -19.02 -3.51 -2.70
CA LEU A 31 -18.50 -2.80 -1.53
C LEU A 31 -17.12 -3.32 -1.12
N LEU A 32 -16.92 -4.65 -1.12
CA LEU A 32 -15.64 -5.26 -0.78
C LEU A 32 -14.51 -4.74 -1.69
N ALA A 33 -14.73 -4.74 -3.00
CA ALA A 33 -13.76 -4.24 -3.97
C ALA A 33 -13.39 -2.76 -3.72
N LYS A 34 -14.33 -1.96 -3.22
CA LYS A 34 -14.09 -0.55 -2.89
C LYS A 34 -13.34 -0.37 -1.59
N ILE A 35 -13.62 -1.19 -0.58
CA ILE A 35 -12.85 -1.22 0.66
C ILE A 35 -11.40 -1.63 0.37
N GLU A 36 -11.19 -2.68 -0.44
CA GLU A 36 -9.84 -3.12 -0.83
C GLU A 36 -9.10 -2.06 -1.64
N SER A 37 -9.79 -1.41 -2.59
CA SER A 37 -9.21 -0.29 -3.32
C SER A 37 -8.80 0.88 -2.41
N ALA A 38 -9.60 1.18 -1.38
CA ALA A 38 -9.28 2.21 -0.40
C ALA A 38 -8.11 1.79 0.50
N GLU A 39 -8.10 0.55 0.98
CA GLU A 39 -6.99 0.02 1.77
C GLU A 39 -5.67 0.07 1.00
N ASN A 40 -5.68 -0.28 -0.30
CA ASN A 40 -4.50 -0.21 -1.15
C ASN A 40 -3.96 1.22 -1.33
N GLN A 41 -4.81 2.26 -1.24
CA GLN A 41 -4.37 3.67 -1.30
C GLN A 41 -3.51 4.08 -0.09
N ARG A 42 -3.51 3.29 0.99
CA ARG A 42 -2.62 3.50 2.13
C ARG A 42 -1.17 3.19 1.82
N TYR A 43 -0.91 2.51 0.71
CA TYR A 43 0.42 2.09 0.33
C TYR A 43 0.90 2.81 -0.93
N ILE A 44 2.22 2.97 -1.02
CA ILE A 44 2.96 3.36 -2.22
C ILE A 44 3.58 2.10 -2.77
N GLU A 45 3.18 1.67 -3.96
CA GLU A 45 3.83 0.55 -4.62
C GLU A 45 5.13 1.03 -5.27
N CYS A 46 6.26 0.59 -4.72
CA CYS A 46 7.58 0.87 -5.24
C CYS A 46 8.08 -0.34 -6.02
N GLY A 47 8.38 -0.14 -7.31
CA GLY A 47 9.02 -1.17 -8.13
C GLY A 47 10.43 -1.48 -7.63
N VAL A 48 10.74 -2.76 -7.47
CA VAL A 48 12.04 -3.23 -6.96
C VAL A 48 13.03 -3.39 -8.11
N ALA A 49 14.16 -2.68 -8.02
CA ALA A 49 15.26 -2.77 -8.96
C ALA A 49 16.28 -3.84 -8.55
N ALA A 50 16.55 -4.01 -7.25
CA ALA A 50 17.46 -5.03 -6.74
C ALA A 50 17.09 -5.44 -5.30
N VAL A 51 17.45 -6.67 -4.93
CA VAL A 51 17.29 -7.22 -3.57
C VAL A 51 18.61 -7.84 -3.14
N GLU A 52 19.07 -7.46 -1.95
CA GLU A 52 20.21 -8.06 -1.25
C GLU A 52 19.70 -8.72 0.04
N GLU A 53 19.24 -9.97 -0.06
CA GLU A 53 18.51 -10.66 1.02
C GLU A 53 19.29 -10.68 2.34
N GLU A 54 20.57 -11.05 2.29
CA GLU A 54 21.43 -11.21 3.47
C GLU A 54 21.62 -9.90 4.24
N LYS A 55 21.61 -8.77 3.52
CA LYS A 55 21.73 -7.43 4.09
C LYS A 55 20.38 -6.81 4.46
N LYS A 56 19.28 -7.50 4.16
CA LYS A 56 17.91 -6.96 4.25
C LYS A 56 17.78 -5.63 3.50
N ALA A 57 18.52 -5.48 2.42
CA ALA A 57 18.53 -4.26 1.63
C ALA A 57 17.76 -4.46 0.33
N VAL A 58 17.00 -3.45 -0.05
CA VAL A 58 16.22 -3.42 -1.29
C VAL A 58 16.44 -2.08 -1.95
N THR A 59 16.80 -2.10 -3.23
CA THR A 59 16.85 -0.89 -4.05
C THR A 59 15.58 -0.83 -4.87
N VAL A 60 14.81 0.24 -4.71
CA VAL A 60 13.60 0.52 -5.49
C VAL A 60 13.85 1.65 -6.48
N TYR A 61 12.98 1.77 -7.47
CA TYR A 61 12.87 3.01 -8.24
C TYR A 61 12.59 4.20 -7.31
N TYR A 62 13.03 5.39 -7.71
CA TYR A 62 12.95 6.57 -6.86
C TYR A 62 11.57 6.75 -6.22
N CYS A 63 11.58 6.80 -4.90
CA CYS A 63 10.42 7.12 -4.06
C CYS A 63 10.89 8.13 -3.01
N ASP A 64 10.42 9.36 -3.16
CA ASP A 64 10.76 10.51 -2.31
C ASP A 64 10.09 10.39 -0.94
N GLU A 65 8.90 9.78 -0.90
CA GLU A 65 8.12 9.62 0.31
C GLU A 65 8.70 8.56 1.27
N ALA A 66 9.62 7.72 0.80
CA ALA A 66 10.19 6.65 1.62
C ALA A 66 10.90 7.24 2.86
N ALA A 67 10.50 6.78 4.04
CA ALA A 67 11.07 7.25 5.30
C ALA A 67 11.33 6.10 6.28
N VAL A 68 12.33 6.29 7.16
CA VAL A 68 12.58 5.38 8.28
C VAL A 68 11.33 5.33 9.17
N GLY A 69 10.96 4.13 9.62
CA GLY A 69 9.76 3.90 10.42
C GLY A 69 8.51 3.57 9.60
N MET A 70 8.51 3.77 8.28
CA MET A 70 7.41 3.30 7.43
C MET A 70 7.26 1.78 7.52
N LYS A 71 6.01 1.31 7.59
CA LYS A 71 5.73 -0.12 7.44
C LYS A 71 5.86 -0.48 5.96
N PHE A 72 6.29 -1.71 5.68
CA PHE A 72 6.33 -2.25 4.34
C PHE A 72 5.64 -3.61 4.26
N VAL A 73 5.16 -3.93 3.07
CA VAL A 73 4.69 -5.26 2.67
C VAL A 73 5.36 -5.63 1.35
N ALA A 74 5.95 -6.82 1.28
CA ALA A 74 6.59 -7.39 0.10
C ALA A 74 6.22 -8.87 0.00
N GLY A 75 5.17 -9.18 -0.76
CA GLY A 75 4.59 -10.52 -0.80
C GLY A 75 4.07 -10.96 0.58
N ASP A 76 4.61 -12.05 1.11
CA ASP A 76 4.30 -12.61 2.43
C ASP A 76 5.07 -11.94 3.59
N VAL A 77 6.02 -11.05 3.28
CA VAL A 77 6.89 -10.41 4.27
C VAL A 77 6.38 -9.02 4.60
N SER A 78 6.20 -8.74 5.89
CA SER A 78 5.92 -7.39 6.40
C SER A 78 6.86 -6.99 7.53
N GLY A 79 7.17 -5.70 7.59
CA GLY A 79 8.05 -5.15 8.60
C GLY A 79 8.12 -3.63 8.54
N THR A 80 9.22 -3.08 9.06
CA THR A 80 9.51 -1.65 9.10
C THR A 80 10.79 -1.32 8.33
N VAL A 81 10.81 -0.17 7.65
CA VAL A 81 11.99 0.44 7.03
C VAL A 81 12.90 1.00 8.13
N GLN A 82 14.16 0.60 8.13
CA GLN A 82 15.18 0.98 9.10
C GLN A 82 16.19 2.01 8.58
N GLY A 83 16.34 2.12 7.26
CA GLY A 83 17.24 3.07 6.62
C GLY A 83 16.72 3.45 5.24
N VAL A 84 16.93 4.70 4.85
CA VAL A 84 16.59 5.21 3.52
C VAL A 84 17.76 6.03 3.00
N THR A 85 18.14 5.81 1.75
CA THR A 85 19.12 6.63 1.04
C THR A 85 18.68 6.79 -0.40
N HIS A 86 18.49 8.04 -0.83
CA HIS A 86 18.24 8.34 -2.23
C HIS A 86 19.58 8.41 -2.96
N ILE A 87 19.67 7.70 -4.07
CA ILE A 87 20.92 7.57 -4.82
C ILE A 87 20.67 7.91 -6.30
N GLN A 88 21.69 8.50 -6.90
CA GLN A 88 21.85 8.56 -8.33
C GLN A 88 22.68 7.35 -8.77
N THR A 89 22.20 6.61 -9.76
CA THR A 89 22.95 5.51 -10.37
C THR A 89 24.07 6.04 -11.25
N ASP A 90 25.15 5.26 -11.38
CA ASP A 90 26.27 5.60 -12.25
C ASP A 90 25.80 5.73 -13.72
N GLU A 91 24.81 4.94 -14.13
CA GLU A 91 24.21 5.02 -15.46
C GLU A 91 23.48 6.36 -15.67
N ALA A 92 22.66 6.81 -14.71
CA ALA A 92 21.98 8.10 -14.79
C ALA A 92 22.99 9.26 -14.80
N ALA A 93 24.04 9.17 -13.97
CA ALA A 93 25.12 10.16 -13.95
C ALA A 93 25.88 10.21 -15.29
N ALA A 94 26.20 9.06 -15.88
CA ALA A 94 26.87 8.97 -17.18
C ALA A 94 26.00 9.48 -18.33
N ALA A 95 24.68 9.36 -18.22
CA ALA A 95 23.71 9.93 -19.15
C ALA A 95 23.53 11.46 -19.01
N GLY A 96 24.16 12.08 -18.01
CA GLY A 96 24.02 13.51 -17.73
C GLY A 96 22.68 13.88 -17.09
N GLU A 97 21.95 12.90 -16.55
CA GLU A 97 20.74 13.15 -15.79
C GLU A 97 21.08 13.81 -14.46
N ALA A 98 20.24 14.72 -13.99
CA ALA A 98 20.42 15.38 -12.69
C ALA A 98 19.43 14.80 -11.68
N GLY A 99 19.94 14.42 -10.51
CA GLY A 99 19.12 13.96 -9.38
C GLY A 99 19.17 12.45 -9.14
N ASN A 100 18.47 12.03 -8.09
CA ASN A 100 18.39 10.65 -7.67
C ASN A 100 17.34 9.89 -8.50
N ASP A 101 17.66 8.69 -8.95
CA ASP A 101 16.76 7.83 -9.73
C ASP A 101 16.42 6.52 -9.00
N ARG A 102 17.02 6.28 -7.82
CA ARG A 102 16.74 5.13 -6.96
C ARG A 102 16.62 5.52 -5.49
N THR A 103 15.94 4.67 -4.74
CA THR A 103 15.92 4.72 -3.27
C THR A 103 16.40 3.37 -2.73
N ALA A 104 17.49 3.38 -1.96
CA ALA A 104 17.97 2.22 -1.22
C ALA A 104 17.29 2.16 0.16
N LEU A 105 16.73 1.01 0.50
CA LEU A 105 16.00 0.76 1.73
C LEU A 105 16.71 -0.33 2.53
N THR A 106 16.96 -0.08 3.81
CA THR A 106 17.32 -1.12 4.77
C THR A 106 16.07 -1.55 5.52
N LEU A 107 15.77 -2.85 5.56
CA LEU A 107 14.53 -3.38 6.11
C LEU A 107 14.79 -4.17 7.40
N SER A 108 13.79 -4.18 8.28
CA SER A 108 13.83 -4.98 9.52
C SER A 108 13.83 -6.50 9.28
N LYS A 109 13.25 -6.95 8.15
CA LYS A 109 13.19 -8.35 7.72
C LYS A 109 13.70 -8.47 6.29
N ALA A 110 14.33 -9.60 5.98
CA ALA A 110 14.78 -9.90 4.62
C ALA A 110 13.57 -10.11 3.71
N VAL A 111 13.65 -9.57 2.50
CA VAL A 111 12.71 -9.82 1.40
C VAL A 111 13.39 -10.77 0.43
N LYS A 112 12.65 -11.75 -0.09
CA LYS A 112 13.18 -12.76 -1.02
C LYS A 112 13.61 -12.13 -2.35
N ALA A 113 14.66 -12.68 -2.94
CA ALA A 113 15.11 -12.38 -4.28
C ALA A 113 13.99 -12.67 -5.28
N GLY A 114 13.92 -11.85 -6.34
CA GLY A 114 12.84 -11.90 -7.31
C GLY A 114 11.59 -11.13 -6.88
N CYS A 115 11.52 -10.56 -5.67
CA CYS A 115 10.49 -9.59 -5.31
C CYS A 115 10.49 -8.44 -6.33
N LYS A 116 9.29 -8.12 -6.85
CA LYS A 116 9.12 -7.10 -7.91
C LYS A 116 8.56 -5.79 -7.40
N VAL A 117 7.84 -5.82 -6.29
CA VAL A 117 7.16 -4.66 -5.72
C VAL A 117 7.28 -4.73 -4.20
N ILE A 118 7.57 -3.60 -3.58
CA ILE A 118 7.44 -3.38 -2.15
C ILE A 118 6.46 -2.24 -1.93
N ALA A 119 5.46 -2.48 -1.09
CA ALA A 119 4.43 -1.52 -0.76
C ALA A 119 4.82 -0.80 0.54
N LEU A 120 5.01 0.52 0.51
CA LEU A 120 5.35 1.34 1.67
C LEU A 120 4.10 2.03 2.22
N GLU A 121 3.81 1.89 3.52
CA GLU A 121 2.65 2.52 4.16
C GLU A 121 2.86 4.04 4.24
N ARG A 122 2.07 4.80 3.47
CA ARG A 122 2.10 6.27 3.47
C ARG A 122 1.24 6.89 4.56
N THR A 123 0.18 6.19 4.96
CA THR A 123 -0.79 6.67 5.94
C THR A 123 -1.40 5.52 6.72
N ASP A 124 -1.64 5.79 8.00
CA ASP A 124 -2.29 4.90 8.94
C ASP A 124 -3.82 4.81 8.76
N THR A 125 -4.41 5.76 8.03
CA THR A 125 -5.86 5.83 7.82
C THR A 125 -6.25 6.11 6.37
N VAL A 126 -7.40 5.61 5.93
CA VAL A 126 -8.03 5.98 4.66
C VAL A 126 -9.48 6.32 4.90
N ALA A 127 -9.93 7.47 4.38
CA ALA A 127 -11.28 8.01 4.66
C ALA A 127 -11.58 8.15 6.18
N GLY A 128 -10.55 8.32 7.01
CA GLY A 128 -10.68 8.35 8.48
C GLY A 128 -10.89 6.96 9.13
N MET A 129 -10.72 5.88 8.38
CA MET A 129 -10.74 4.50 8.89
C MET A 129 -9.33 3.98 9.14
N THR A 130 -9.12 3.41 10.32
CA THR A 130 -7.90 2.66 10.66
C THR A 130 -7.90 1.27 10.02
N THR A 131 -6.78 0.52 10.11
CA THR A 131 -6.76 -0.90 9.72
C THR A 131 -7.82 -1.73 10.45
N ASP A 132 -8.03 -1.46 11.74
CA ASP A 132 -9.00 -2.20 12.55
C ASP A 132 -10.44 -1.89 12.11
N ASP A 133 -10.71 -0.64 11.76
CA ASP A 133 -12.02 -0.24 11.20
C ASP A 133 -12.32 -0.96 9.88
N ILE A 134 -11.32 -1.02 8.98
CA ILE A 134 -11.42 -1.73 7.70
C ILE A 134 -11.64 -3.22 7.93
N ALA A 135 -10.87 -3.83 8.83
CA ALA A 135 -10.99 -5.25 9.17
C ALA A 135 -12.36 -5.57 9.77
N ALA A 136 -12.87 -4.71 10.67
CA ALA A 136 -14.21 -4.84 11.24
C ALA A 136 -15.29 -4.73 10.15
N LEU A 137 -15.18 -3.74 9.25
CA LEU A 137 -16.11 -3.56 8.14
C LEU A 137 -16.15 -4.77 7.21
N LYS A 138 -14.98 -5.29 6.79
CA LYS A 138 -14.88 -6.54 6.01
C LYS A 138 -15.45 -7.73 6.77
N GLY A 139 -15.22 -7.81 8.08
CA GLY A 139 -15.75 -8.86 8.94
C GLY A 139 -17.27 -8.90 8.96
N VAL A 140 -17.93 -7.74 9.07
CA VAL A 140 -19.39 -7.64 8.99
C VAL A 140 -19.87 -7.95 7.58
N LEU A 141 -19.18 -7.48 6.55
CA LEU A 141 -19.57 -7.66 5.16
C LEU A 141 -19.66 -9.14 4.75
N LYS A 142 -18.80 -10.01 5.31
CA LYS A 142 -18.80 -11.47 5.08
C LYS A 142 -20.12 -12.17 5.38
N GLN A 143 -21.00 -11.59 6.19
CA GLN A 143 -22.32 -12.18 6.45
C GLN A 143 -23.30 -12.04 5.27
N TYR A 144 -22.94 -11.25 4.26
CA TYR A 144 -23.73 -10.97 3.06
C TYR A 144 -23.09 -11.54 1.77
N GLU A 145 -22.04 -12.36 1.90
CA GLU A 145 -21.44 -13.17 0.83
C GLU A 145 -22.19 -14.49 0.63
#